data_AF-A0A3N5TU63-F1
#
_entry.id   AF-A0A3N5TU63-F1
#
_cell.length_a   1.000
_cell.length_b   1.000
_cell.length_c   1.000
_cell.angle_alpha   90.00
_cell.angle_beta   90.00
_cell.angle_gamma   90.00
#
_symmetry.space_group_name_H-M   'P 1'
#
loop_
_entity.id
_entity.type
_entity.pdbx_description
1 polymer ?
#
loop_
_entity_poly.entity_id
_entity_poly.type
_entity_poly.pdbx_seq_one_letter_code
_entity_poly.pdbx_strand_id
1 'polypeptide(L)' 'MGNNEAAVRLSQYLDQLNAYTENRKVYDEQIVTAVVQSLGKLGDKFAFDYLMRVKFLNYSAAIKAEADAAINKIKW' A
#
# COMPACT_ATOMS: atom_id res chain seq x y z
N MET A 1 -8.69 19.23 -3.88
CA MET A 1 -8.04 18.77 -5.14
C MET A 1 -6.52 18.54 -5.01
N GLY A 2 -5.90 18.44 -3.83
CA GLY A 2 -4.44 18.19 -3.70
C GLY A 2 -4.00 16.74 -3.43
N ASN A 3 -4.93 15.84 -3.06
CA ASN A 3 -4.56 14.52 -2.51
C ASN A 3 -4.47 13.41 -3.57
N ASN A 4 -4.98 13.63 -4.79
CA ASN A 4 -5.02 12.59 -5.81
C ASN A 4 -3.62 12.29 -6.37
N GLU A 5 -2.82 13.32 -6.68
CA GLU A 5 -1.45 13.10 -7.17
C GLU A 5 -0.56 12.41 -6.13
N ALA A 6 -0.72 12.76 -4.86
CA ALA A 6 -0.03 12.07 -3.76
C ALA A 6 -0.44 10.59 -3.66
N ALA A 7 -1.73 10.30 -3.81
CA ALA A 7 -2.21 8.92 -3.85
C ALA A 7 -1.64 8.16 -5.03
N VAL A 8 -1.65 8.75 -6.23
CA VAL A 8 -1.06 8.14 -7.43
C VAL A 8 0.41 7.82 -7.23
N ARG A 9 1.21 8.78 -6.75
CA ARG A 9 2.65 8.59 -6.53
C ARG A 9 2.94 7.53 -5.47
N LEU A 10 2.21 7.54 -4.35
CA LEU A 10 2.38 6.53 -3.30
C LEU A 10 1.93 5.14 -3.77
N SER A 11 0.89 5.05 -4.59
CA SER A 11 0.44 3.78 -5.18
C SER A 11 1.48 3.20 -6.14
N GLN A 12 2.09 4.03 -6.97
CA GLN A 12 3.19 3.61 -7.85
C GLN A 12 4.40 3.13 -7.04
N TYR A 13 4.72 3.81 -5.94
CA TYR A 13 5.80 3.37 -5.06
C TYR A 13 5.46 2.04 -4.36
N LEU A 14 4.21 1.86 -3.92
CA LEU A 14 3.74 0.59 -3.37
C LEU A 14 3.81 -0.54 -4.42
N ASP A 15 3.53 -0.26 -5.69
CA ASP A 15 3.67 -1.24 -6.77
C ASP A 15 5.12 -1.72 -6.93
N GLN A 16 6.08 -0.80 -6.84
CA GLN A 16 7.50 -1.15 -6.86
C GLN A 16 7.89 -2.03 -5.65
N LEU A 17 7.40 -1.70 -4.45
CA LEU A 17 7.62 -2.51 -3.24
C LEU A 17 6.99 -3.90 -3.38
N ASN A 18 5.79 -3.99 -3.98
CA ASN A 18 5.11 -5.24 -4.28
C ASN A 18 5.92 -6.10 -5.25
N ALA A 19 6.42 -5.52 -6.34
CA ALA A 19 7.28 -6.21 -7.29
C ALA A 19 8.59 -6.71 -6.65
N TYR A 20 9.17 -5.97 -5.70
CA TYR A 20 10.35 -6.43 -4.95
C TYR A 20 10.03 -7.64 -4.07
N THR A 21 8.89 -7.58 -3.37
CA THR A 21 8.43 -8.65 -2.49
C THR A 21 8.07 -9.92 -3.27
N GLU A 22 7.44 -9.80 -4.44
CA GLU A 22 7.17 -10.90 -5.38
C GLU A 22 8.46 -11.62 -5.78
N ASN A 23 9.52 -10.85 -6.03
CA ASN A 23 10.84 -11.37 -6.40
C ASN A 23 11.68 -11.80 -5.18
N ARG A 24 11.07 -11.99 -4.01
CA ARG A 24 11.72 -12.39 -2.75
C ARG A 24 12.87 -11.48 -2.31
N LYS A 25 12.84 -10.21 -2.72
CA LYS A 25 13.80 -9.22 -2.22
C LYS A 25 13.41 -8.77 -0.82
N VAL A 26 14.42 -8.36 -0.06
CA VAL A 26 14.21 -7.76 1.27
C VAL A 26 13.55 -6.40 1.09
N TYR A 27 12.52 -6.14 1.89
CA TYR A 27 11.88 -4.84 2.03
C TYR A 27 12.07 -4.33 3.46
N ASP A 28 12.01 -3.02 3.62
CA ASP A 28 12.00 -2.39 4.93
C ASP A 28 10.54 -2.32 5.43
N GLU A 29 10.26 -3.00 6.55
CA GLU A 29 8.91 -3.07 7.11
C GLU A 29 8.36 -1.69 7.49
N GLN A 30 9.21 -0.80 8.00
CA GLN A 30 8.80 0.54 8.42
C GLN A 30 8.40 1.38 7.20
N ILE A 31 9.16 1.29 6.10
CA ILE A 31 8.82 1.99 4.86
C ILE A 31 7.50 1.48 4.29
N VAL A 32 7.34 0.17 4.13
CA VAL A 32 6.11 -0.41 3.58
C VAL A 32 4.90 -0.02 4.44
N THR A 33 5.03 -0.11 5.76
CA THR A 33 3.97 0.27 6.70
C THR A 33 3.59 1.74 6.56
N ALA A 34 4.58 2.64 6.49
CA ALA A 34 4.33 4.08 6.32
C ALA A 34 3.60 4.40 5.01
N VAL A 35 3.95 3.72 3.91
CA VAL A 35 3.29 3.89 2.61
C VAL A 35 1.84 3.40 2.68
N VAL A 36 1.60 2.20 3.18
CA VAL A 36 0.27 1.61 3.34
C VAL A 36 -0.63 2.50 4.20
N GLN A 37 -0.14 2.96 5.35
CA GLN A 37 -0.88 3.87 6.23
C GLN A 37 -1.17 5.22 5.58
N SER A 38 -0.22 5.76 4.82
CA SER A 38 -0.40 7.03 4.10
C SER A 38 -1.47 6.92 3.03
N LEU A 39 -1.49 5.82 2.25
CA LEU A 39 -2.54 5.54 1.28
C LEU A 39 -3.92 5.40 1.94
N GLY A 40 -4.00 4.70 3.07
CA GLY A 40 -5.23 4.61 3.85
C GLY A 40 -5.72 5.96 4.39
N LYS A 41 -4.80 6.86 4.79
CA LYS A 41 -5.15 8.23 5.20
C LYS A 41 -5.66 9.09 4.04
N LEU A 42 -5.09 8.92 2.84
CA LEU A 42 -5.54 9.63 1.65
C LEU A 42 -6.92 9.12 1.19
N GLY A 43 -7.19 7.82 1.33
CA GLY A 43 -8.49 7.21 1.07
C GLY A 43 -8.92 7.27 -0.40
N ASP A 44 -7.97 7.43 -1.32
CA ASP A 44 -8.23 7.52 -2.76
C ASP A 44 -8.37 6.13 -3.37
N LYS A 45 -9.43 5.91 -4.15
CA LYS A 45 -9.73 4.63 -4.79
C LYS A 45 -8.65 4.13 -5.74
N PHE A 46 -7.81 5.02 -6.27
CA PHE A 46 -6.67 4.62 -7.11
C PHE A 46 -5.72 3.65 -6.38
N ALA A 47 -5.66 3.71 -5.05
CA ALA A 47 -4.79 2.84 -4.25
C ALA A 47 -5.32 1.41 -4.04
N PHE A 48 -6.59 1.15 -4.38
CA PHE A 48 -7.27 -0.10 -4.00
C PHE A 48 -6.55 -1.34 -4.49
N ASP A 49 -6.27 -1.45 -5.79
CA ASP A 49 -5.66 -2.64 -6.38
C ASP A 49 -4.24 -2.88 -5.85
N TYR A 50 -3.49 -1.81 -5.58
CA TYR A 50 -2.13 -1.87 -5.03
C TYR A 50 -2.12 -2.36 -3.57
N LEU A 51 -3.07 -1.88 -2.75
CA LEU A 51 -3.25 -2.33 -1.37
C LEU A 51 -3.75 -3.78 -1.32
N MET A 52 -4.63 -4.18 -2.24
CA MET A 52 -5.11 -5.56 -2.33
C MET A 52 -3.98 -6.55 -2.62
N ARG A 53 -3.02 -6.19 -3.49
CA ARG A 53 -1.85 -7.04 -3.76
C ARG A 53 -1.04 -7.36 -2.51
N VAL A 54 -0.86 -6.41 -1.58
CA VAL A 54 -0.12 -6.61 -0.32
C VAL A 54 -0.62 -7.83 0.46
N LYS A 55 -1.92 -8.11 0.44
CA LYS A 55 -2.52 -9.24 1.17
C LYS A 55 -2.05 -10.61 0.65
N PHE A 56 -1.76 -10.70 -0.64
CA PHE A 56 -1.39 -11.95 -1.31
C PHE A 56 0.12 -12.17 -1.39
N LEU A 57 0.92 -11.13 -1.15
CA LEU A 57 2.38 -11.21 -1.20
C LEU A 57 2.98 -11.69 0.12
N ASN A 58 4.27 -12.01 0.09
CA ASN A 58 5.04 -12.48 1.26
C ASN A 58 5.44 -11.33 2.21
N TYR A 59 4.48 -10.46 2.52
CA TYR A 59 4.61 -9.46 3.56
C TYR A 59 4.34 -10.06 4.94
N SER A 60 4.87 -9.44 5.99
CA SER A 60 4.56 -9.82 7.37
C SER A 60 3.07 -9.64 7.70
N ALA A 61 2.60 -10.38 8.70
CA ALA A 61 1.20 -10.31 9.13
C ALA A 61 0.79 -8.91 9.57
N ALA A 62 1.72 -8.14 10.16
CA ALA A 62 1.51 -6.75 10.54
C ALA A 62 1.20 -5.85 9.33
N ILE A 63 2.00 -5.94 8.26
CA ILE A 63 1.78 -5.18 7.03
C ILE A 63 0.45 -5.56 6.36
N LYS A 64 0.10 -6.84 6.37
CA LYS A 64 -1.20 -7.30 5.83
C LYS A 64 -2.39 -6.72 6.61
N ALA A 65 -2.29 -6.68 7.94
CA ALA A 65 -3.31 -6.05 8.79
C ALA A 65 -3.44 -4.54 8.53
N GLU A 66 -2.32 -3.84 8.33
CA GLU A 66 -2.32 -2.43 7.95
C GLU A 66 -2.95 -2.20 6.57
N ALA A 67 -2.72 -3.12 5.62
CA ALA A 67 -3.36 -3.06 4.30
C ALA A 67 -4.87 -3.23 4.40
N ASP A 68 -5.36 -4.18 5.22
CA ASP A 68 -6.79 -4.32 5.51
C ASP A 68 -7.39 -3.05 6.12
N ALA A 69 -6.69 -2.45 7.10
CA ALA A 69 -7.11 -1.20 7.72
C ALA A 69 -7.12 -0.02 6.73
N ALA A 70 -6.19 0.01 5.77
CA ALA A 70 -6.12 1.02 4.73
C ALA A 70 -7.25 0.87 3.69
N ILE A 71 -7.54 -0.35 3.26
CA ILE A 71 -8.62 -0.66 2.31
C ILE A 71 -9.98 -0.20 2.86
N ASN A 72 -10.24 -0.43 4.15
CA ASN A 72 -11.48 0.00 4.81
C ASN A 72 -11.66 1.53 4.87
N LYS A 73 -10.61 2.32 4.61
CA LYS A 73 -10.65 3.80 4.59
C LYS A 73 -10.83 4.38 3.19
N ILE A 74 -10.83 3.54 2.15
CA ILE A 74 -11.00 3.98 0.76
C ILE A 74 -12.42 4.52 0.56
N LYS A 75 -12.51 5.67 -0.11
CA LYS A 75 -13.77 6.35 -0.47
C LYS A 75 -14.09 6.06 -1.94
N TRP A 76 -15.35 5.70 -2.21
CA TRP A 76 -15.84 5.30 -3.54
C TRP A 76 -16.47 6.47 -4.31
#